data_AF-A0A822ELV3-F1
#
_entry.id   AF-A0A822ELV3-F1
#
_cell.length_a   1.000
_cell.length_b   1.000
_cell.length_c   1.000
_cell.angle_alpha   90.00
_cell.angle_beta   90.00
_cell.angle_gamma   90.00
#
_symmetry.space_group_name_H-M   'P 1'
#
loop_
_entity.id
_entity.type
_entity.pdbx_description
1 polymer ?
#
loop_
_entity_poly.entity_id
_entity_poly.type
_entity_poly.pdbx_seq_one_letter_code
_entity_poly.pdbx_strand_id
1 'polypeptide(L)'
;MTKQTERKEINLMNLELFPNEILFDLFDYFDGVDLFHTFYNLNSRFNFLLYQQYRFYSFNFNFISKRNFDLICKQHLSFVTNQILALRISDNASFARH
;
A
#
# COMPACT_ATOMS: atom_id res chain seq x y z
N MET A 1 -33.47 22.38 34.88
CA MET A 1 -32.52 22.76 33.82
C MET A 1 -31.53 21.62 33.61
N THR A 2 -31.87 20.68 32.73
CA THR A 2 -31.01 19.56 32.32
C THR A 2 -30.05 20.06 31.25
N LYS A 3 -28.76 20.14 31.58
CA LYS A 3 -27.71 20.41 30.60
C LYS A 3 -27.59 19.19 29.71
N GLN A 4 -28.06 19.30 28.47
CA GLN A 4 -27.74 18.35 27.40
C GLN A 4 -26.27 18.58 27.04
N THR A 5 -25.44 17.60 27.34
CA THR A 5 -24.06 17.56 26.84
C THR A 5 -24.10 17.08 25.41
N GLU A 6 -24.00 18.01 24.46
CA GLU A 6 -23.79 17.71 23.04
C GLU A 6 -22.49 16.91 22.88
N ARG A 7 -22.61 15.63 22.52
CA ARG A 7 -21.46 14.86 22.04
C ARG A 7 -21.14 15.34 20.63
N LYS A 8 -20.00 15.99 20.44
CA LYS A 8 -19.39 16.14 19.12
C LYS A 8 -19.15 14.75 18.55
N GLU A 9 -19.91 14.34 17.53
CA GLU A 9 -19.53 13.23 16.66
C GLU A 9 -18.22 13.61 15.97
N ILE A 10 -17.11 13.07 16.45
CA ILE A 10 -15.88 13.03 15.67
C ILE A 10 -16.12 11.95 14.64
N ASN A 11 -16.51 12.35 13.42
CA ASN A 11 -16.65 11.44 12.30
C ASN A 11 -15.25 11.00 11.86
N LEU A 12 -14.71 10.00 12.57
CA LEU A 12 -13.53 9.28 12.13
C LEU A 12 -13.97 8.48 10.91
N MET A 13 -13.51 8.86 9.72
CA MET A 13 -13.61 7.97 8.55
C MET A 13 -12.84 6.70 8.87
N ASN A 14 -13.55 5.65 9.27
CA ASN A 14 -12.94 4.38 9.58
C ASN A 14 -12.84 3.56 8.29
N LEU A 15 -11.69 3.64 7.63
CA LEU A 15 -11.36 2.84 6.45
C LEU A 15 -11.57 1.33 6.69
N GLU A 16 -11.47 0.88 7.94
CA GLU A 16 -11.70 -0.53 8.33
C GLU A 16 -13.17 -0.96 8.27
N LEU A 17 -14.11 -0.04 8.04
CA LEU A 17 -15.53 -0.37 7.85
C LEU A 17 -15.90 -0.51 6.38
N PHE A 18 -15.03 -0.09 5.45
CA PHE A 18 -15.34 -0.22 4.03
C PHE A 18 -15.39 -1.68 3.60
N PRO A 19 -16.28 -2.06 2.68
CA PRO A 19 -16.27 -3.38 2.05
C PRO A 19 -14.92 -3.68 1.38
N ASN A 20 -14.58 -4.97 1.24
CA ASN A 20 -13.31 -5.36 0.62
C ASN A 20 -13.24 -4.88 -0.84
N GLU A 21 -14.35 -4.88 -1.55
CA GLU A 21 -14.47 -4.45 -2.95
C GLU A 21 -14.02 -2.99 -3.11
N ILE A 22 -14.49 -2.11 -2.23
CA ILE A 22 -14.11 -0.68 -2.24
C ILE A 22 -12.63 -0.51 -1.92
N LEU A 23 -12.08 -1.34 -1.03
CA LEU A 23 -10.65 -1.31 -0.71
C LEU A 23 -9.81 -1.83 -1.89
N PHE A 24 -10.26 -2.84 -2.61
CA PHE A 24 -9.58 -3.32 -3.81
C PHE A 24 -9.62 -2.29 -4.93
N ASP A 25 -10.77 -1.64 -5.16
CA ASP A 25 -10.87 -0.53 -6.09
C ASP A 25 -9.91 0.61 -5.72
N LEU A 26 -9.72 0.89 -4.42
CA LEU A 26 -8.74 1.85 -3.94
C LEU A 26 -7.29 1.37 -4.19
N PHE A 27 -7.00 0.09 -3.98
CA PHE A 27 -5.67 -0.49 -4.16
C PHE A 27 -5.20 -0.42 -5.62
N ASP A 28 -6.12 -0.53 -6.59
CA ASP A 28 -5.82 -0.44 -8.02
C ASP A 28 -5.23 0.93 -8.45
N TYR A 29 -5.35 1.97 -7.62
CA TYR A 29 -4.73 3.28 -7.87
C TYR A 29 -3.25 3.35 -7.48
N PHE A 30 -2.74 2.34 -6.77
CA PHE A 30 -1.36 2.30 -6.29
C PHE A 30 -0.55 1.27 -7.07
N ASP A 31 0.73 1.56 -7.28
CA ASP A 31 1.68 0.51 -7.62
C ASP A 31 2.03 -0.32 -6.36
N GLY A 32 2.66 -1.48 -6.55
CA GLY A 32 2.96 -2.39 -5.45
C GLY A 32 3.87 -1.79 -4.40
N VAL A 33 4.80 -0.89 -4.75
CA VAL A 33 5.67 -0.22 -3.77
C VAL A 33 4.82 0.68 -2.89
N ASP A 34 4.02 1.55 -3.51
CA ASP A 34 3.20 2.51 -2.79
C ASP A 34 2.13 1.82 -1.96
N LEU A 35 1.58 0.70 -2.45
CA LEU A 35 0.57 -0.08 -1.74
C LEU A 35 1.12 -0.67 -0.44
N PHE A 36 2.28 -1.33 -0.49
CA PHE A 36 2.93 -1.85 0.72
C PHE A 36 3.40 -0.71 1.62
N HIS A 37 3.95 0.37 1.08
CA HIS A 37 4.36 1.50 1.90
C HIS A 37 3.19 2.16 2.65
N THR A 38 2.00 2.21 2.03
CA THR A 38 0.84 2.93 2.56
C THR A 38 0.00 2.07 3.50
N PHE A 39 -0.27 0.81 3.15
CA PHE A 39 -1.28 -0.01 3.84
C PHE A 39 -0.70 -1.13 4.71
N TYR A 40 0.56 -1.51 4.53
CA TYR A 40 1.17 -2.54 5.35
C TYR A 40 1.33 -2.06 6.81
N ASN A 41 1.04 -2.96 7.73
CA ASN A 41 1.13 -2.76 9.18
C ASN A 41 0.19 -1.68 9.77
N LEU A 42 -0.78 -1.19 9.00
CA LEU A 42 -1.85 -0.34 9.53
C LEU A 42 -2.81 -1.16 10.40
N ASN A 43 -3.24 -2.33 9.94
CA ASN A 43 -3.99 -3.30 10.72
C ASN A 43 -3.89 -4.71 10.09
N SER A 44 -4.35 -5.72 10.84
CA SER A 44 -4.33 -7.13 10.40
C SER A 44 -5.21 -7.39 9.18
N ARG A 45 -6.32 -6.67 9.02
CA ARG A 45 -7.22 -6.80 7.88
C ARG A 45 -6.50 -6.39 6.59
N PHE A 46 -5.88 -5.21 6.54
CA PHE A 46 -5.14 -4.75 5.36
C PHE A 46 -3.96 -5.66 5.05
N ASN A 47 -3.21 -6.12 6.06
CA ASN A 47 -2.16 -7.12 5.85
C ASN A 47 -2.71 -8.38 5.17
N PHE A 48 -3.85 -8.89 5.65
CA PHE A 48 -4.49 -10.05 5.03
C PHE A 48 -4.93 -9.77 3.58
N LEU A 49 -5.54 -8.61 3.32
CA LEU A 49 -5.95 -8.22 1.97
C LEU A 49 -4.76 -8.15 1.03
N LEU A 50 -3.67 -7.50 1.43
CA LEU A 50 -2.45 -7.36 0.64
C LEU A 50 -1.85 -8.72 0.27
N TYR A 51 -1.67 -9.63 1.23
CA TYR A 51 -0.97 -10.89 0.93
C TYR A 51 -1.86 -11.98 0.32
N GLN A 52 -3.14 -12.03 0.67
CA GLN A 52 -3.99 -13.21 0.40
C GLN A 52 -5.11 -12.97 -0.61
N GLN A 53 -5.60 -11.74 -0.75
CA GLN A 53 -6.79 -11.47 -1.57
C GLN A 53 -6.54 -10.56 -2.75
N TYR A 54 -5.65 -9.58 -2.62
CA TYR A 54 -5.28 -8.73 -3.73
C TYR A 54 -4.49 -9.55 -4.77
N ARG A 55 -4.90 -9.45 -6.04
CA ARG A 55 -4.52 -10.46 -7.05
C ARG A 55 -3.33 -10.07 -7.90
N PHE A 56 -3.16 -8.79 -8.20
CA PHE A 56 -2.21 -8.36 -9.23
C PHE A 56 -1.42 -7.15 -8.77
N TYR A 57 -0.12 -7.36 -8.61
CA TYR A 57 0.84 -6.31 -8.29
C TYR A 57 1.59 -5.87 -9.55
N SER A 58 1.66 -4.57 -9.77
CA SER A 58 2.64 -3.95 -10.65
C SER A 58 3.60 -3.14 -9.78
N PHE A 59 4.86 -3.55 -9.67
CA PHE A 59 5.86 -2.80 -8.89
C PHE A 59 6.62 -1.82 -9.79
N ASN A 60 6.69 -0.56 -9.38
CA ASN A 60 7.50 0.45 -10.03
C ASN A 60 8.67 0.85 -9.12
N PHE A 61 9.87 0.45 -9.50
CA PHE A 61 11.11 0.74 -8.78
C PHE A 61 11.93 1.86 -9.42
N ASN A 62 11.37 2.64 -10.35
CA ASN A 62 12.13 3.65 -11.10
C ASN A 62 12.63 4.82 -10.23
N PHE A 63 11.89 5.17 -9.17
CA PHE A 63 12.17 6.32 -8.31
C PHE A 63 12.31 5.94 -6.83
N ILE A 64 12.42 4.64 -6.54
CA ILE A 64 12.52 4.15 -5.16
C ILE A 64 13.95 4.35 -4.62
N SER A 65 14.07 4.68 -3.33
CA SER A 65 15.39 4.67 -2.67
C SER A 65 15.90 3.22 -2.55
N LYS A 66 17.23 3.03 -2.56
CA LYS A 66 17.84 1.70 -2.37
C LYS A 66 17.36 1.02 -1.09
N ARG A 67 17.22 1.78 0.00
CA ARG A 67 16.72 1.27 1.28
C ARG A 67 15.29 0.73 1.16
N ASN A 68 14.39 1.49 0.53
CA ASN A 68 13.00 1.07 0.37
C ASN A 68 12.89 -0.10 -0.60
N PHE A 69 13.69 -0.13 -1.67
CA PHE A 69 13.79 -1.29 -2.55
C PHE A 69 14.16 -2.56 -1.78
N ASP A 70 15.24 -2.51 -1.00
CA ASP A 70 15.69 -3.67 -0.23
C ASP A 70 14.65 -4.10 0.81
N LEU A 71 13.91 -3.15 1.41
CA LEU A 71 12.79 -3.45 2.30
C LEU A 71 11.67 -4.18 1.57
N ILE A 72 11.15 -3.63 0.47
CA ILE A 72 10.07 -4.25 -0.30
C ILE A 72 10.47 -5.67 -0.75
N CYS A 73 11.67 -5.81 -1.30
CA CYS A 73 12.19 -7.09 -1.78
C CYS A 73 12.28 -8.13 -0.65
N LYS A 74 12.80 -7.75 0.52
CA LYS A 74 13.02 -8.70 1.63
C LYS A 74 11.74 -9.00 2.40
N GLN A 75 10.84 -8.03 2.54
CA GLN A 75 9.68 -8.14 3.43
C GLN A 75 8.42 -8.59 2.73
N HIS A 76 8.23 -8.27 1.44
CA HIS A 76 6.93 -8.43 0.79
C HIS A 76 7.00 -9.28 -0.47
N LEU A 77 8.04 -9.05 -1.30
CA LEU A 77 8.08 -9.57 -2.65
C LEU A 77 7.99 -11.11 -2.68
N SER A 78 8.67 -11.81 -1.77
CA SER A 78 8.61 -13.27 -1.67
C SER A 78 7.20 -13.81 -1.42
N PHE A 79 6.38 -13.09 -0.63
CA PHE A 79 5.01 -13.51 -0.29
C PHE A 79 4.01 -13.30 -1.42
N VAL A 80 4.29 -12.35 -2.32
CA VAL A 80 3.37 -12.00 -3.42
C VAL A 80 3.93 -12.36 -4.80
N THR A 81 5.03 -13.11 -4.89
CA THR A 81 5.70 -13.46 -6.15
C THR A 81 4.73 -13.99 -7.21
N ASN A 82 3.77 -14.84 -6.82
CA ASN A 82 2.78 -15.44 -7.72
C ASN A 82 1.68 -14.47 -8.18
N GLN A 83 1.62 -13.28 -7.60
CA GLN A 83 0.65 -12.22 -7.88
C GLN A 83 1.31 -11.05 -8.65
N ILE A 84 2.60 -11.14 -9.01
CA ILE A 84 3.31 -10.08 -9.72
C ILE A 84 2.97 -10.14 -11.21
N LEU A 85 2.31 -9.09 -11.70
CA LEU A 85 2.02 -8.90 -13.12
C LEU A 85 3.19 -8.21 -13.85
N ALA A 86 3.78 -7.20 -13.22
CA ALA A 86 4.81 -6.38 -13.84
C ALA A 86 5.82 -5.87 -12.83
N LEU A 87 7.08 -5.76 -13.27
CA LEU A 87 8.17 -5.10 -12.56
C LEU A 87 8.77 -4.04 -13.49
N ARG A 88 8.80 -2.79 -13.05
CA ARG A 88 9.48 -1.70 -13.75
C ARG A 88 10.71 -1.30 -12.98
N ILE A 89 11.85 -1.37 -13.64
CA ILE A 89 13.15 -0.95 -13.11
C ILE A 89 13.81 -0.14 -14.22
N SER A 90 14.30 1.05 -13.88
CA SER A 90 15.07 1.89 -14.78
C SER A 90 16.38 2.27 -14.12
N ASP A 91 17.48 2.04 -14.81
CA ASP A 91 18.75 2.65 -14.44
C ASP A 91 18.75 4.10 -14.94
N ASN A 92 18.29 5.01 -14.09
CA ASN A 92 18.36 6.44 -14.36
C ASN A 92 19.70 7.02 -13.90
N ALA A 93 20.77 6.23 -13.82
CA ALA A 93 22.12 6.74 -13.76
C ALA A 93 22.46 7.45 -15.08
N SER A 94 21.84 8.60 -15.31
CA SER A 94 22.42 9.66 -16.11
C SER A 94 23.74 9.97 -15.42
N PHE A 95 24.82 9.40 -15.96
CA PHE A 95 26.18 9.78 -15.65
C PHE A 95 26.25 11.31 -15.72
N ALA A 96 26.22 11.96 -14.56
CA ALA A 96 26.66 13.33 -14.42
C ALA A 96 28.18 13.33 -14.64
N ARG A 97 28.58 13.27 -15.92
CA ARG A 97 29.93 13.65 -16.34
C ARG A 97 29.90 15.17 -16.49
N HIS A 98 30.37 15.87 -15.46
CA HIS A 98 30.96 17.19 -15.59
C HIS A 98 32.35 17.14 -14.97
#